data_AF-A0A5J6PB10-F1
#
_entry.id   AF-A0A5J6PB10-F1
#
_cell.length_a   1.000
_cell.length_b   1.000
_cell.length_c   1.000
_cell.angle_alpha   90.00
_cell.angle_beta   90.00
_cell.angle_gamma   90.00
#
_symmetry.space_group_name_H-M   'P 1'
#
loop_
_entity.id
_entity.type
_entity.pdbx_description
1 polymer ?
#
loop_
_entity_poly.entity_id
_entity_poly.type
_entity_poly.pdbx_seq_one_letter_code
_entity_poly.pdbx_strand_id
1 'polypeptide(L)'
;MSTPSAELLEAVFLYQDEQISRELLYPEFEAILDGFIPFPDFANTTAKAVYLQIDSTLCVTGLVFFLISFDASGMVDRRWNVPLRQLIDATGTGPDMGAGAIRLACYSQCPIAWHQKNLWDPLMDTANNSFVAIRKAVKSNRLGMVVKPAKREKAKATPTVKPVIDNSREQEALEQKLHDHYTQELRDKMAMLIKEQRLRIATLMNQHQAKVHSVQIEQQERVSAYQQKLHEYERECHDLNERNRMLKENLDAQVNKIEGMREYFAHKLKAAQAGESGQIQLLQENFALEMEAKISAATGELREMLDMREVELFYRHQNEMALKEEIVNLKREQQQLLKNSGDQLLERLTKAGVSLVTFLPGLGEMAIPLDDIGVYLEDTQTYAAEKAGVSEAIYLSWLEHHQSPCCNAVDPRGHSCGRSITVIETPFEFHPGESDRCSQHQTLIYSKVAERR
;
A
#
# COMPACT_ATOMS: atom_id res chain seq x y z
N MET A 1 -0.52 -35.52 -35.10
CA MET A 1 -1.86 -35.67 -35.71
C MET A 1 -2.76 -34.65 -35.06
N SER A 2 -3.13 -33.63 -35.81
CA SER A 2 -3.90 -32.48 -35.33
C SER A 2 -5.35 -32.91 -35.11
N THR A 3 -5.81 -32.89 -33.86
CA THR A 3 -7.22 -33.10 -33.52
C THR A 3 -8.07 -32.01 -34.18
N PRO A 4 -9.21 -32.36 -34.79
CA PRO A 4 -10.10 -31.36 -35.39
C PRO A 4 -10.57 -30.41 -34.28
N SER A 5 -10.39 -29.10 -34.50
CA SER A 5 -10.89 -28.05 -33.60
C SER A 5 -12.41 -28.16 -33.53
N ALA A 6 -12.92 -28.80 -32.48
CA ALA A 6 -14.33 -28.70 -32.13
C ALA A 6 -14.63 -27.20 -31.96
N GLU A 7 -15.66 -26.71 -32.64
CA GLU A 7 -16.15 -25.34 -32.46
C GLU A 7 -16.61 -25.20 -31.00
N LEU A 8 -15.78 -24.57 -30.17
CA LEU A 8 -16.10 -24.24 -28.79
C LEU A 8 -16.75 -22.86 -28.77
N LEU A 9 -17.93 -22.78 -28.17
CA LEU A 9 -18.67 -21.54 -27.93
C LEU A 9 -18.28 -21.00 -26.55
N GLU A 10 -18.17 -19.68 -26.45
CA GLU A 10 -17.72 -19.00 -25.23
C GLU A 10 -18.80 -18.05 -24.73
N ALA A 11 -19.08 -18.11 -23.43
CA ALA A 11 -20.09 -17.29 -22.78
C ALA A 11 -19.63 -16.83 -21.40
N VAL A 12 -20.26 -15.77 -20.88
CA VAL A 12 -20.05 -15.24 -19.54
C VAL A 12 -21.39 -15.05 -18.85
N PHE A 13 -21.53 -15.59 -17.64
CA PHE A 13 -22.72 -15.44 -16.80
C PHE A 13 -22.39 -14.56 -15.59
N LEU A 14 -23.23 -13.55 -15.34
CA LEU A 14 -23.12 -12.66 -14.20
C LEU A 14 -24.14 -13.06 -13.12
N TYR A 15 -23.67 -13.12 -11.88
CA TYR A 15 -24.45 -13.46 -10.71
C TYR A 15 -24.83 -12.22 -9.91
N GLN A 16 -26.06 -12.24 -9.39
CA GLN A 16 -26.59 -11.29 -8.42
C GLN A 16 -27.40 -12.09 -7.40
N ASP A 17 -27.18 -11.85 -6.10
CA ASP A 17 -27.84 -12.58 -5.00
C ASP A 17 -27.80 -14.12 -5.14
N GLU A 18 -26.63 -14.66 -5.53
CA GLU A 18 -26.39 -16.10 -5.77
C GLU A 18 -27.21 -16.74 -6.91
N GLN A 19 -27.86 -15.92 -7.76
CA GLN A 19 -28.56 -16.37 -8.98
C GLN A 19 -27.97 -15.75 -10.25
N ILE A 20 -28.14 -16.44 -11.38
CA ILE A 20 -27.70 -15.93 -12.70
C ILE A 20 -28.68 -14.84 -13.13
N SER A 21 -28.19 -13.60 -13.19
CA SER A 21 -28.98 -12.41 -13.58
C SER A 21 -28.84 -12.11 -15.07
N ARG A 22 -27.61 -12.24 -15.62
CA ARG A 22 -27.31 -11.98 -17.03
C ARG A 22 -26.52 -13.12 -17.65
N GLU A 23 -26.86 -13.41 -18.90
CA GLU A 23 -26.13 -14.32 -19.77
C GLU A 23 -25.62 -13.50 -20.96
N LEU A 24 -24.32 -13.57 -21.25
CA LEU A 24 -23.67 -12.81 -22.31
C LEU A 24 -22.80 -13.74 -23.15
N LEU A 25 -22.70 -13.47 -24.45
CA LEU A 25 -21.67 -14.10 -25.29
C LEU A 25 -20.30 -13.47 -24.98
N TYR A 26 -19.22 -14.21 -25.23
CA TYR A 26 -17.88 -13.68 -24.97
C TYR A 26 -17.55 -12.38 -25.71
N PRO A 27 -17.91 -12.19 -27.00
CA PRO A 27 -17.70 -10.91 -27.69
C PRO A 27 -18.52 -9.75 -27.10
N GLU A 28 -19.70 -10.04 -26.55
CA GLU A 28 -20.51 -9.02 -25.85
C GLU A 28 -19.82 -8.61 -24.55
N PHE A 29 -19.24 -9.58 -23.85
CA PHE A 29 -18.43 -9.32 -22.66
C PHE A 29 -17.17 -8.50 -22.96
N GLU A 30 -16.46 -8.79 -24.05
CA GLU A 30 -15.30 -7.98 -24.49
C GLU A 30 -15.71 -6.52 -24.75
N ALA A 31 -16.85 -6.29 -25.40
CA ALA A 31 -17.36 -4.93 -25.62
C ALA A 31 -17.67 -4.18 -24.29
N ILE A 32 -18.04 -4.92 -23.24
CA ILE A 32 -18.25 -4.35 -21.90
C ILE A 32 -16.92 -3.98 -21.25
N LEU A 33 -15.89 -4.83 -21.39
CA LEU A 33 -14.54 -4.55 -20.89
C LEU A 33 -13.92 -3.31 -21.57
N ASP A 34 -14.17 -3.13 -22.87
CA ASP A 34 -13.72 -1.96 -23.62
C ASP A 34 -14.47 -0.67 -23.24
N GLY A 35 -15.54 -0.78 -22.45
CA GLY A 35 -16.30 0.34 -21.93
C GLY A 35 -17.32 0.93 -22.91
N PHE A 36 -17.89 0.11 -23.79
CA PHE A 36 -18.95 0.56 -24.70
C PHE A 36 -20.36 0.51 -24.09
N ILE A 37 -20.59 -0.33 -23.07
CA ILE A 37 -21.93 -0.58 -22.51
C ILE A 37 -21.90 -0.50 -20.98
N PRO A 38 -22.61 0.46 -20.35
CA PRO A 38 -22.73 0.53 -18.89
C PRO A 38 -23.75 -0.48 -18.34
N PHE A 39 -23.45 -1.05 -17.18
CA PHE A 39 -24.33 -1.90 -16.38
C PHE A 39 -24.72 -1.20 -15.07
N PRO A 40 -25.78 -0.38 -15.06
CA PRO A 40 -26.20 0.36 -13.86
C PRO A 40 -26.65 -0.58 -12.72
N ASP A 41 -27.16 -1.77 -13.05
CA ASP A 41 -27.58 -2.80 -12.09
C ASP A 41 -26.43 -3.25 -11.16
N PHE A 42 -25.18 -3.04 -11.59
CA PHE A 42 -23.97 -3.43 -10.86
C PHE A 42 -23.10 -2.24 -10.42
N ALA A 43 -23.59 -1.00 -10.55
CA ALA A 43 -22.81 0.19 -10.21
C ALA A 43 -22.29 0.17 -8.76
N ASN A 44 -21.00 0.51 -8.56
CA ASN A 44 -20.30 0.45 -7.27
C ASN A 44 -20.32 -0.91 -6.57
N THR A 45 -20.50 -2.01 -7.30
CA THR A 45 -20.46 -3.36 -6.72
C THR A 45 -19.43 -4.25 -7.41
N THR A 46 -18.98 -5.27 -6.69
CA THR A 46 -18.19 -6.36 -7.27
C THR A 46 -19.11 -7.52 -7.55
N ALA A 47 -19.31 -7.82 -8.83
CA ALA A 47 -20.16 -8.92 -9.27
C ALA A 47 -19.35 -10.22 -9.34
N LYS A 48 -20.04 -11.32 -9.00
CA LYS A 48 -19.55 -12.68 -9.25
C LYS A 48 -19.86 -13.05 -10.70
N ALA A 49 -18.88 -13.50 -11.44
CA ALA A 49 -19.02 -13.89 -12.84
C ALA A 49 -18.45 -15.28 -13.09
N VAL A 50 -18.94 -15.94 -14.13
CA VAL A 50 -18.46 -17.25 -14.57
C VAL A 50 -18.25 -17.24 -16.07
N TYR A 51 -17.06 -17.58 -16.52
CA TYR A 51 -16.75 -17.79 -17.93
C TYR A 51 -16.88 -19.28 -18.26
N LEU A 52 -17.49 -19.56 -19.42
CA LEU A 52 -17.87 -20.90 -19.84
C LEU A 52 -17.34 -21.20 -21.24
N GLN A 53 -16.80 -22.42 -21.40
CA GLN A 53 -16.59 -23.04 -22.71
C GLN A 53 -17.63 -24.14 -22.91
N ILE A 54 -18.37 -24.06 -24.01
CA ILE A 54 -19.53 -24.90 -24.32
C ILE A 54 -19.28 -25.57 -25.67
N ASP A 55 -19.54 -26.88 -25.76
CA ASP A 55 -19.42 -27.61 -27.02
C ASP A 55 -20.66 -27.46 -27.92
N SER A 56 -20.56 -27.98 -29.15
CA SER A 56 -21.66 -27.96 -30.13
C SER A 56 -22.90 -28.76 -29.71
N THR A 57 -22.85 -29.48 -28.58
CA THR A 57 -23.95 -30.26 -27.99
C THR A 57 -24.53 -29.62 -26.73
N LEU A 58 -24.20 -28.35 -26.45
CA LEU A 58 -24.61 -27.61 -25.25
C LEU A 58 -24.11 -28.24 -23.94
N CYS A 59 -22.98 -28.92 -23.99
CA CYS A 59 -22.30 -29.42 -22.80
C CYS A 59 -21.15 -28.50 -22.41
N VAL A 60 -21.04 -28.20 -21.12
CA VAL A 60 -19.98 -27.35 -20.57
C VAL A 60 -18.70 -28.17 -20.48
N THR A 61 -17.62 -27.66 -21.07
CA THR A 61 -16.30 -28.30 -21.10
C THR A 61 -15.30 -27.59 -20.20
N GLY A 62 -15.48 -26.29 -19.92
CA GLY A 62 -14.61 -25.51 -19.04
C GLY A 62 -15.35 -24.39 -18.31
N LEU A 63 -14.92 -24.11 -17.07
CA LEU A 63 -15.46 -23.05 -16.20
C LEU A 63 -14.35 -22.27 -15.49
N VAL A 64 -14.50 -20.94 -15.44
CA VAL A 64 -13.67 -20.05 -14.62
C VAL A 64 -14.57 -19.15 -13.79
N PHE A 65 -14.46 -19.25 -12.47
CA PHE A 65 -15.22 -18.43 -11.51
C PHE A 65 -14.41 -17.20 -11.12
N PHE A 66 -14.79 -16.01 -11.60
CA PHE A 66 -14.04 -14.77 -11.41
C PHE A 66 -14.89 -13.61 -10.87
N LEU A 67 -14.23 -12.64 -10.27
CA LEU A 67 -14.82 -11.41 -9.77
C LEU A 67 -14.55 -10.27 -10.75
N ILE A 68 -15.53 -9.40 -10.93
CA ILE A 68 -15.44 -8.20 -11.76
C ILE A 68 -16.05 -7.02 -11.01
N SER A 69 -15.30 -5.92 -10.92
CA SER A 69 -15.72 -4.73 -10.19
C SER A 69 -16.20 -3.66 -11.16
N PHE A 70 -17.30 -3.01 -10.79
CA PHE A 70 -17.88 -1.91 -11.56
C PHE A 70 -17.77 -0.59 -10.80
N ASP A 71 -17.55 0.49 -11.53
CA ASP A 71 -17.46 1.84 -11.01
C ASP A 71 -18.84 2.49 -10.78
N ALA A 72 -18.85 3.75 -10.35
CA ALA A 72 -20.06 4.51 -10.06
C ALA A 72 -20.95 4.75 -11.31
N SER A 73 -20.36 4.71 -12.50
CA SER A 73 -21.08 4.80 -13.77
C SER A 73 -21.57 3.44 -14.30
N GLY A 74 -21.31 2.34 -13.58
CA GLY A 74 -21.64 0.99 -14.03
C GLY A 74 -20.69 0.47 -15.11
N MET A 75 -19.50 1.06 -15.24
CA MET A 75 -18.45 0.61 -16.15
C MET A 75 -17.51 -0.36 -15.43
N VAL A 76 -16.92 -1.29 -16.17
CA VAL A 76 -15.94 -2.22 -15.58
C VAL A 76 -14.64 -1.47 -15.24
N ASP A 77 -14.04 -1.81 -14.11
CA ASP A 77 -12.71 -1.31 -13.75
C ASP A 77 -11.66 -1.72 -14.80
N ARG A 78 -11.00 -0.72 -15.41
CA ARG A 78 -9.94 -0.89 -16.42
C ARG A 78 -8.74 -1.69 -15.94
N ARG A 79 -8.59 -1.87 -14.63
CA ARG A 79 -7.48 -2.63 -14.01
C ARG A 79 -7.75 -4.14 -14.04
N TRP A 80 -8.94 -4.57 -14.42
CA TRP A 80 -9.29 -5.97 -14.52
C TRP A 80 -8.56 -6.64 -15.70
N ASN A 81 -7.79 -7.69 -15.41
CA ASN A 81 -6.90 -8.32 -16.38
C ASN A 81 -6.78 -9.85 -16.20
N VAL A 82 -7.90 -10.53 -15.90
CA VAL A 82 -7.88 -11.99 -15.66
C VAL A 82 -7.85 -12.75 -17.00
N PRO A 83 -6.83 -13.58 -17.28
CA PRO A 83 -6.70 -14.30 -18.55
C PRO A 83 -7.55 -15.57 -18.56
N LEU A 84 -8.85 -15.41 -18.83
CA LEU A 84 -9.86 -16.49 -18.75
C LEU A 84 -9.52 -17.74 -19.56
N ARG A 85 -9.13 -17.58 -20.84
CA ARG A 85 -8.75 -18.72 -21.72
C ARG A 85 -7.53 -19.48 -21.20
N GLN A 86 -6.48 -18.76 -20.81
CA GLN A 86 -5.24 -19.37 -20.30
C GLN A 86 -5.47 -20.12 -18.97
N LEU A 87 -6.37 -19.62 -18.12
CA LEU A 87 -6.73 -20.30 -16.88
C LEU A 87 -7.41 -21.65 -17.14
N ILE A 88 -8.25 -21.77 -18.17
CA ILE A 88 -8.84 -23.08 -18.56
C ILE A 88 -7.77 -24.06 -19.06
N ASP A 89 -6.82 -23.57 -19.85
CA ASP A 89 -5.77 -24.43 -20.41
C ASP A 89 -4.83 -24.97 -19.33
N ALA A 90 -4.51 -24.14 -18.32
CA ALA A 90 -3.61 -24.47 -17.22
C ALA A 90 -4.29 -25.21 -16.05
N THR A 91 -5.62 -25.25 -15.98
CA THR A 91 -6.33 -25.90 -14.88
C THR A 91 -6.50 -27.40 -15.04
N GLY A 92 -6.55 -28.08 -13.89
CA GLY A 92 -6.90 -29.49 -13.81
C GLY A 92 -8.40 -29.76 -14.02
N THR A 93 -8.73 -31.05 -14.09
CA THR A 93 -10.12 -31.55 -14.18
C THR A 93 -10.91 -31.26 -12.90
N GLY A 94 -12.09 -30.67 -13.03
CA GLY A 94 -13.12 -30.49 -12.01
C GLY A 94 -14.25 -31.53 -12.11
N PRO A 95 -15.42 -31.25 -11.49
CA PRO A 95 -16.54 -32.20 -11.42
C PRO A 95 -17.20 -32.43 -12.79
N ASP A 96 -17.83 -33.60 -12.96
CA ASP A 96 -18.56 -33.93 -14.19
C ASP A 96 -19.94 -33.25 -14.19
N MET A 97 -20.23 -32.51 -15.26
CA MET A 97 -21.51 -31.82 -15.46
C MET A 97 -22.46 -32.54 -16.45
N GLY A 98 -22.14 -33.78 -16.83
CA GLY A 98 -22.98 -34.66 -17.63
C GLY A 98 -22.42 -35.04 -19.00
N ALA A 99 -21.16 -34.69 -19.30
CA ALA A 99 -20.47 -35.04 -20.54
C ALA A 99 -18.99 -35.43 -20.31
N GLY A 100 -18.59 -35.61 -19.04
CA GLY A 100 -17.21 -35.84 -18.63
C GLY A 100 -16.69 -34.73 -17.70
N ALA A 101 -15.53 -34.97 -17.09
CA ALA A 101 -14.89 -34.02 -16.19
C ALA A 101 -14.57 -32.71 -16.92
N ILE A 102 -15.09 -31.59 -16.40
CA ILE A 102 -14.85 -30.26 -16.97
C ILE A 102 -13.48 -29.74 -16.54
N ARG A 103 -12.92 -28.75 -17.24
CA ARG A 103 -11.81 -27.94 -16.71
C ARG A 103 -12.36 -26.88 -15.76
N LEU A 104 -11.78 -26.74 -14.57
CA LEU A 104 -12.31 -25.81 -13.56
C LEU A 104 -11.21 -24.95 -12.95
N ALA A 105 -11.41 -23.63 -13.03
CA ALA A 105 -10.67 -22.63 -12.27
C ALA A 105 -11.61 -21.95 -11.26
N CYS A 106 -11.26 -22.00 -9.98
CA CYS A 106 -11.94 -21.27 -8.91
C CYS A 106 -10.93 -20.82 -7.85
N TYR A 107 -11.36 -20.11 -6.83
CA TYR A 107 -10.46 -19.62 -5.76
C TYR A 107 -9.66 -20.76 -5.10
N SER A 108 -10.31 -21.88 -4.80
CA SER A 108 -9.70 -23.09 -4.21
C SER A 108 -8.84 -23.89 -5.21
N GLN A 109 -9.08 -23.73 -6.51
CA GLN A 109 -8.41 -24.47 -7.59
C GLN A 109 -7.90 -23.49 -8.64
N CYS A 110 -6.86 -22.73 -8.29
CA CYS A 110 -6.23 -21.77 -9.19
C CYS A 110 -4.78 -22.21 -9.51
N PRO A 111 -4.39 -22.32 -10.80
CA PRO A 111 -3.03 -22.71 -11.18
C PRO A 111 -2.03 -21.57 -11.01
N ILE A 112 -2.48 -20.31 -11.01
CA ILE A 112 -1.60 -19.14 -10.93
C ILE A 112 -1.98 -18.27 -9.73
N ALA A 113 -1.17 -18.33 -8.67
CA ALA A 113 -1.47 -17.76 -7.35
C ALA A 113 -1.85 -16.25 -7.37
N TRP A 114 -1.23 -15.45 -8.24
CA TRP A 114 -1.52 -14.01 -8.33
C TRP A 114 -2.94 -13.66 -8.79
N HIS A 115 -3.62 -14.55 -9.52
CA HIS A 115 -5.00 -14.35 -9.96
C HIS A 115 -6.02 -14.91 -8.96
N GLN A 116 -5.57 -15.66 -7.94
CA GLN A 116 -6.45 -16.34 -6.99
C GLN A 116 -7.43 -15.38 -6.31
N LYS A 117 -6.98 -14.17 -5.92
CA LYS A 117 -7.83 -13.15 -5.27
C LYS A 117 -8.95 -12.60 -6.16
N ASN A 118 -8.81 -12.72 -7.48
CA ASN A 118 -9.83 -12.30 -8.44
C ASN A 118 -10.79 -13.44 -8.80
N LEU A 119 -10.65 -14.60 -8.15
CA LEU A 119 -11.53 -15.76 -8.33
C LEU A 119 -12.42 -15.93 -7.10
N TRP A 120 -13.53 -16.64 -7.27
CA TRP A 120 -14.42 -17.03 -6.19
C TRP A 120 -14.72 -18.53 -6.24
N ASP A 121 -15.22 -19.09 -5.15
CA ASP A 121 -15.54 -20.53 -5.07
C ASP A 121 -17.02 -20.80 -5.31
N PRO A 122 -17.37 -21.79 -6.17
CA PRO A 122 -18.74 -22.19 -6.41
C PRO A 122 -19.39 -22.78 -5.16
N LEU A 123 -20.71 -22.61 -5.06
CA LEU A 123 -21.51 -23.25 -4.02
C LEU A 123 -21.86 -24.68 -4.44
N MET A 124 -21.54 -25.64 -3.58
CA MET A 124 -21.78 -27.08 -3.77
C MET A 124 -22.81 -27.64 -2.79
N ASP A 125 -23.74 -26.80 -2.31
CA ASP A 125 -24.81 -27.24 -1.42
C ASP A 125 -25.95 -27.92 -2.18
N THR A 126 -26.74 -28.74 -1.48
CA THR A 126 -27.86 -29.48 -2.07
C THR A 126 -29.01 -28.58 -2.51
N ALA A 127 -29.19 -27.41 -1.89
CA ALA A 127 -30.23 -26.43 -2.23
C ALA A 127 -29.78 -25.44 -3.31
N ASN A 128 -28.57 -24.88 -3.18
CA ASN A 128 -28.02 -23.87 -4.09
C ASN A 128 -26.69 -24.35 -4.68
N ASN A 129 -26.77 -25.11 -5.78
CA ASN A 129 -25.60 -25.62 -6.48
C ASN A 129 -25.33 -24.79 -7.75
N SER A 130 -24.19 -24.09 -7.78
CA SER A 130 -23.80 -23.23 -8.91
C SER A 130 -23.67 -24.03 -10.22
N PHE A 131 -23.16 -25.26 -10.17
CA PHE A 131 -23.01 -26.12 -11.36
C PHE A 131 -24.36 -26.54 -11.93
N VAL A 132 -25.34 -26.86 -11.08
CA VAL A 132 -26.70 -27.21 -11.53
C VAL A 132 -27.39 -26.00 -12.17
N ALA A 133 -27.23 -24.81 -11.59
CA ALA A 133 -27.76 -23.57 -12.14
C ALA A 133 -27.19 -23.27 -13.53
N ILE A 134 -25.86 -23.36 -13.69
CA ILE A 134 -25.18 -23.18 -14.97
C ILE A 134 -25.66 -24.20 -16.01
N ARG A 135 -25.73 -25.48 -15.64
CA ARG A 135 -26.19 -26.53 -16.56
C ARG A 135 -27.62 -26.27 -17.05
N LYS A 136 -28.50 -25.79 -16.17
CA LYS A 136 -29.88 -25.45 -16.51
C LYS A 136 -29.94 -24.24 -17.45
N ALA A 137 -29.14 -23.20 -17.19
CA ALA A 137 -29.04 -22.01 -18.04
C ALA A 137 -28.56 -22.38 -19.46
N VAL A 138 -27.46 -23.14 -19.57
CA VAL A 138 -26.89 -23.59 -20.86
C VAL A 138 -27.90 -24.43 -21.65
N LYS A 139 -28.62 -25.36 -20.98
CA LYS A 139 -29.69 -26.13 -21.61
C LYS A 139 -30.87 -25.29 -22.07
N SER A 140 -31.19 -24.20 -21.36
CA SER A 140 -32.27 -23.29 -21.78
C SER A 140 -31.93 -22.50 -23.05
N ASN A 141 -30.63 -22.45 -23.41
CA ASN A 141 -30.09 -21.87 -24.64
C ASN A 141 -30.67 -20.48 -24.98
N ARG A 142 -30.79 -19.60 -23.98
CA ARG A 142 -31.29 -18.23 -24.17
C ARG A 142 -30.40 -17.41 -25.11
N LEU A 143 -29.11 -17.74 -25.14
CA LEU A 143 -28.10 -17.15 -26.02
C LEU A 143 -28.19 -17.63 -27.49
N GLY A 144 -29.10 -18.56 -27.82
CA GLY A 144 -29.32 -18.99 -29.21
C GLY A 144 -28.13 -19.72 -29.85
N MET A 145 -27.34 -20.44 -29.05
CA MET A 145 -26.17 -21.18 -29.53
C MET A 145 -26.56 -22.24 -30.57
N VAL A 146 -25.78 -22.33 -31.65
CA VAL A 146 -26.02 -23.23 -32.78
C VAL A 146 -25.67 -24.66 -32.39
N VAL A 147 -26.68 -25.52 -32.25
CA VAL A 147 -26.49 -26.94 -31.93
C VAL A 147 -26.26 -27.72 -33.22
N LYS A 148 -25.08 -28.30 -33.39
CA LYS A 148 -24.85 -29.34 -34.41
C LYS A 148 -25.21 -30.69 -33.80
N PRO A 149 -26.21 -31.43 -34.32
CA PRO A 149 -26.52 -32.75 -33.80
C PRO A 149 -25.32 -33.66 -34.01
N ALA A 150 -24.79 -34.24 -32.93
CA ALA A 150 -23.72 -35.21 -32.99
C ALA A 150 -24.13 -36.36 -33.91
N LYS A 151 -23.46 -36.50 -35.06
CA LYS A 151 -23.56 -37.72 -35.88
C LYS A 151 -23.08 -38.87 -35.02
N ARG A 152 -24.01 -39.67 -34.50
CA ARG A 152 -23.70 -41.01 -33.99
C ARG A 152 -23.15 -41.82 -35.15
N GLU A 153 -21.82 -41.89 -35.28
CA GLU A 153 -21.18 -42.88 -36.14
C GLU A 153 -21.48 -44.26 -35.59
N LYS A 154 -22.54 -44.88 -36.13
CA LYS A 154 -22.75 -46.31 -35.99
C LYS A 154 -21.57 -46.98 -36.69
N ALA A 155 -20.63 -47.51 -35.91
CA ALA A 155 -19.60 -48.41 -36.40
C ALA A 155 -20.28 -49.55 -37.19
N LYS A 156 -20.15 -49.51 -38.52
CA LYS A 156 -20.53 -50.62 -39.39
C LYS A 156 -19.48 -51.70 -39.23
N ALA A 157 -19.76 -52.70 -38.39
CA ALA A 157 -19.01 -53.95 -38.39
C ALA A 157 -19.42 -54.76 -39.63
N THR A 158 -18.52 -54.85 -40.62
CA THR A 158 -18.58 -55.85 -41.70
C THR A 158 -18.15 -57.21 -41.15
N PRO A 159 -18.91 -58.30 -41.37
CA PRO A 159 -18.50 -59.63 -40.93
C PRO A 159 -17.59 -60.26 -42.00
N THR A 160 -16.32 -60.46 -41.68
CA THR A 160 -15.43 -61.37 -42.44
C THR A 160 -15.17 -62.60 -41.60
N VAL A 161 -15.79 -63.71 -42.00
CA VAL A 161 -15.60 -65.05 -41.44
C VAL A 161 -14.32 -65.67 -41.99
N LYS A 162 -13.37 -66.03 -41.12
CA LYS A 162 -12.32 -67.03 -41.36
C LYS A 162 -12.04 -67.81 -40.07
N PRO A 163 -11.53 -69.05 -40.18
CA PRO A 163 -12.07 -70.18 -39.43
C PRO A 163 -11.39 -70.43 -38.08
N VAL A 164 -12.19 -71.11 -37.26
CA VAL A 164 -11.92 -71.76 -35.97
C VAL A 164 -10.58 -72.50 -35.96
N ILE A 165 -9.67 -72.14 -35.04
CA ILE A 165 -8.84 -72.97 -34.12
C ILE A 165 -7.89 -71.99 -33.37
N ASP A 166 -8.39 -71.30 -32.32
CA ASP A 166 -7.63 -70.89 -31.10
C ASP A 166 -8.53 -70.16 -30.06
N ASN A 167 -9.81 -70.55 -29.97
CA ASN A 167 -10.83 -69.77 -29.24
C ASN A 167 -10.58 -69.60 -27.73
N SER A 168 -9.94 -70.54 -27.05
CA SER A 168 -9.80 -70.48 -25.59
C SER A 168 -8.80 -69.42 -25.11
N ARG A 169 -7.63 -69.29 -25.78
CA ARG A 169 -6.63 -68.28 -25.42
C ARG A 169 -7.03 -66.87 -25.84
N GLU A 170 -7.69 -66.75 -26.99
CA GLU A 170 -8.19 -65.46 -27.46
C GLU A 170 -9.38 -64.96 -26.63
N GLN A 171 -10.27 -65.85 -26.16
CA GLN A 171 -11.35 -65.48 -25.23
C GLN A 171 -10.82 -65.07 -23.86
N GLU A 172 -9.88 -65.81 -23.27
CA GLU A 172 -9.25 -65.44 -21.99
C GLU A 172 -8.50 -64.08 -22.10
N ALA A 173 -7.80 -63.84 -23.20
CA ALA A 173 -7.14 -62.56 -23.45
C ALA A 173 -8.14 -61.41 -23.67
N LEU A 174 -9.31 -61.69 -24.27
CA LEU A 174 -10.38 -60.69 -24.42
C LEU A 174 -11.04 -60.38 -23.07
N GLU A 175 -11.29 -61.39 -22.26
CA GLU A 175 -11.87 -61.27 -20.91
C GLU A 175 -10.93 -60.53 -19.95
N GLN A 176 -9.61 -60.80 -20.01
CA GLN A 176 -8.61 -60.04 -19.26
C GLN A 176 -8.57 -58.58 -19.69
N LYS A 177 -8.56 -58.28 -20.99
CA LYS A 177 -8.64 -56.89 -21.49
C LYS A 177 -9.92 -56.19 -21.07
N LEU A 178 -11.04 -56.90 -21.06
CA LEU A 178 -12.33 -56.37 -20.61
C LEU A 178 -12.30 -56.07 -19.11
N HIS A 179 -11.75 -56.98 -18.30
CA HIS A 179 -11.57 -56.80 -16.86
C HIS A 179 -10.62 -55.65 -16.53
N ASP A 180 -9.51 -55.54 -17.24
CA ASP A 180 -8.56 -54.43 -17.11
C ASP A 180 -9.22 -53.09 -17.48
N HIS A 181 -10.04 -53.06 -18.53
CA HIS A 181 -10.80 -51.86 -18.90
C HIS A 181 -11.82 -51.48 -17.82
N TYR A 182 -12.59 -52.45 -17.29
CA TYR A 182 -13.55 -52.18 -16.21
C TYR A 182 -12.89 -51.74 -14.91
N THR A 183 -11.75 -52.34 -14.55
CA THR A 183 -11.00 -51.94 -13.35
C THR A 183 -10.36 -50.57 -13.50
N GLN A 184 -9.88 -50.22 -14.70
CA GLN A 184 -9.44 -48.86 -15.03
C GLN A 184 -10.57 -47.85 -14.92
N GLU A 185 -11.74 -48.12 -15.52
CA GLU A 185 -12.92 -47.24 -15.38
C GLU A 185 -13.33 -47.04 -13.92
N LEU A 186 -13.29 -48.10 -13.11
CA LEU A 186 -13.64 -48.01 -11.70
C LEU A 186 -12.64 -47.14 -10.93
N ARG A 187 -11.34 -47.31 -11.21
CA ARG A 187 -10.26 -46.47 -10.63
C ARG A 187 -10.41 -45.02 -11.03
N ASP A 188 -10.74 -44.75 -12.29
CA ASP A 188 -10.94 -43.38 -12.79
C ASP A 188 -12.16 -42.72 -12.14
N LYS A 189 -13.28 -43.45 -12.00
CA LYS A 189 -14.47 -42.99 -11.27
C LYS A 189 -14.15 -42.70 -9.80
N MET A 190 -13.41 -43.58 -9.13
CA MET A 190 -12.96 -43.36 -7.75
C MET A 190 -12.04 -42.13 -7.64
N ALA A 191 -11.09 -41.98 -8.57
CA ALA A 191 -10.18 -40.84 -8.59
C ALA A 191 -10.92 -39.50 -8.82
N MET A 192 -11.96 -39.50 -9.68
CA MET A 192 -12.82 -38.34 -9.89
C MET A 192 -13.61 -37.98 -8.62
N LEU A 193 -14.23 -38.95 -7.95
CA LEU A 193 -14.93 -38.72 -6.69
C LEU A 193 -14.00 -38.18 -5.60
N ILE A 194 -12.77 -38.70 -5.51
CA ILE A 194 -11.78 -38.19 -4.56
C ILE A 194 -11.39 -36.74 -4.89
N LYS A 195 -11.21 -36.39 -6.16
CA LYS A 195 -10.93 -35.00 -6.57
C LYS A 195 -12.09 -34.06 -6.24
N GLU A 196 -13.32 -34.48 -6.50
CA GLU A 196 -14.52 -33.71 -6.16
C GLU A 196 -14.63 -33.47 -4.65
N GLN A 197 -14.43 -34.53 -3.84
CA GLN A 197 -14.43 -34.39 -2.38
C GLN A 197 -13.30 -33.50 -1.88
N ARG A 198 -12.09 -33.58 -2.46
CA ARG A 198 -10.98 -32.69 -2.11
C ARG A 198 -11.31 -31.23 -2.39
N LEU A 199 -11.90 -30.94 -3.55
CA LEU A 199 -12.34 -29.59 -3.89
C LEU A 199 -13.40 -29.10 -2.91
N ARG A 200 -14.40 -29.93 -2.59
CA ARG A 200 -15.45 -29.60 -1.61
C ARG A 200 -14.86 -29.32 -0.22
N ILE A 201 -13.92 -30.14 0.24
CA ILE A 201 -13.23 -29.91 1.52
C ILE A 201 -12.45 -28.60 1.48
N ALA A 202 -11.73 -28.31 0.40
CA ALA A 202 -10.98 -27.06 0.25
C ALA A 202 -11.90 -25.83 0.29
N THR A 203 -13.01 -25.86 -0.45
CA THR A 203 -14.02 -24.79 -0.44
C THR A 203 -14.62 -24.61 0.96
N LEU A 204 -14.98 -25.69 1.65
CA LEU A 204 -15.52 -25.62 3.02
C LEU A 204 -14.48 -25.10 4.01
N MET A 205 -13.22 -25.50 3.90
CA MET A 205 -12.13 -24.99 4.74
C MET A 205 -11.92 -23.49 4.52
N ASN A 206 -11.93 -23.03 3.27
CA ASN A 206 -11.82 -21.60 2.94
C ASN A 206 -12.99 -20.79 3.51
N GLN A 207 -14.22 -21.29 3.37
CA GLN A 207 -15.40 -20.66 3.98
C GLN A 207 -15.29 -20.59 5.51
N HIS A 208 -14.83 -21.67 6.14
CA HIS A 208 -14.63 -21.71 7.59
C HIS A 208 -13.54 -20.73 8.04
N GLN A 209 -12.39 -20.69 7.35
CA GLN A 209 -11.31 -19.74 7.62
C GLN A 209 -11.79 -18.29 7.47
N ALA A 210 -12.53 -17.97 6.41
CA ALA A 210 -13.11 -16.65 6.22
C ALA A 210 -14.08 -16.29 7.36
N LYS A 211 -14.90 -17.24 7.83
CA LYS A 211 -15.82 -17.01 8.95
C LYS A 211 -15.07 -16.79 10.27
N VAL A 212 -14.06 -17.61 10.57
CA VAL A 212 -13.22 -17.43 11.76
C VAL A 212 -12.54 -16.06 11.75
N HIS A 213 -11.97 -15.67 10.61
CA HIS A 213 -11.33 -14.36 10.47
C HIS A 213 -12.34 -13.21 10.67
N SER A 214 -13.55 -13.32 10.11
CA SER A 214 -14.59 -12.30 10.31
C SER A 214 -14.98 -12.13 11.79
N VAL A 215 -15.08 -13.24 12.53
CA VAL A 215 -15.40 -13.22 13.97
C VAL A 215 -14.22 -12.66 14.78
N GLN A 216 -12.99 -12.99 14.40
CA GLN A 216 -11.78 -12.43 15.03
C GLN A 216 -11.70 -10.92 14.88
N ILE A 217 -11.99 -10.39 13.69
CA ILE A 217 -12.05 -8.93 13.45
C ILE A 217 -13.13 -8.30 14.35
N GLU A 218 -14.36 -8.83 14.33
CA GLU A 218 -15.46 -8.31 15.14
C GLU A 218 -15.11 -8.33 16.64
N GLN A 219 -14.46 -9.40 17.10
CA GLN A 219 -14.00 -9.50 18.49
C GLN A 219 -12.90 -8.48 18.80
N GLN A 220 -11.93 -8.29 17.90
CA GLN A 220 -10.86 -7.32 18.07
C GLN A 220 -11.41 -5.88 18.13
N GLU A 221 -12.36 -5.55 17.26
CA GLU A 221 -13.06 -4.26 17.27
C GLU A 221 -13.79 -4.05 18.60
N ARG A 222 -14.56 -5.04 19.06
CA ARG A 222 -15.26 -4.97 20.37
C ARG A 222 -14.29 -4.76 21.53
N VAL A 223 -13.18 -5.50 21.56
CA VAL A 223 -12.15 -5.36 22.60
C VAL A 223 -11.54 -3.96 22.58
N SER A 224 -11.19 -3.45 21.40
CA SER A 224 -10.63 -2.09 21.27
C SER A 224 -11.62 -1.01 21.74
N ALA A 225 -12.91 -1.16 21.42
CA ALA A 225 -13.95 -0.24 21.87
C ALA A 225 -14.15 -0.30 23.39
N TYR A 226 -14.07 -1.49 24.01
CA TYR A 226 -14.12 -1.61 25.46
C TYR A 226 -12.88 -1.02 26.14
N GLN A 227 -11.69 -1.17 25.57
CA GLN A 227 -10.46 -0.56 26.07
C GLN A 227 -10.52 0.97 26.02
N GLN A 228 -11.04 1.54 24.92
CA GLN A 228 -11.25 2.98 24.80
C GLN A 228 -12.21 3.50 25.87
N LYS A 229 -13.35 2.82 26.08
CA LYS A 229 -14.31 3.18 27.13
C LYS A 229 -13.72 3.08 28.54
N LEU A 230 -12.93 2.06 28.82
CA LEU A 230 -12.22 1.94 30.10
C LEU A 230 -11.29 3.13 30.32
N HIS A 231 -10.51 3.50 29.30
CA HIS A 231 -9.60 4.63 29.39
C HIS A 231 -10.32 5.98 29.53
N GLU A 232 -11.49 6.13 28.92
CA GLU A 232 -12.37 7.28 29.13
C GLU A 232 -12.87 7.35 30.58
N TYR A 233 -13.38 6.25 31.14
CA TYR A 233 -13.84 6.20 32.53
C TYR A 233 -12.71 6.40 33.54
N GLU A 234 -11.50 5.91 33.26
CA GLU A 234 -10.33 6.14 34.10
C GLU A 234 -9.95 7.63 34.13
N ARG A 235 -9.96 8.31 32.98
CA ARG A 235 -9.73 9.75 32.90
C ARG A 235 -10.81 10.54 33.64
N GLU A 236 -12.09 10.19 33.45
CA GLU A 236 -13.19 10.82 34.17
C GLU A 236 -13.07 10.65 35.70
N CYS A 237 -12.72 9.45 36.16
CA CYS A 237 -12.45 9.19 37.57
C CYS A 237 -11.27 10.03 38.10
N HIS A 238 -10.21 10.18 37.31
CA HIS A 238 -9.06 11.00 37.68
C HIS A 238 -9.44 12.48 37.82
N ASP A 239 -10.12 13.04 36.81
CA ASP A 239 -10.56 14.43 36.80
C ASP A 239 -11.52 14.73 37.96
N LEU A 240 -12.46 13.82 38.23
CA LEU A 240 -13.39 13.94 39.36
C LEU A 240 -12.67 13.88 40.70
N ASN A 241 -11.65 13.04 40.85
CA ASN A 241 -10.84 12.98 42.07
C ASN A 241 -10.02 14.25 42.28
N GLU A 242 -9.44 14.81 41.22
CA GLU A 242 -8.69 16.06 41.29
C GLU A 242 -9.61 17.25 41.65
N ARG A 243 -10.79 17.35 41.05
CA ARG A 243 -11.81 18.35 41.43
C ARG A 243 -12.24 18.20 42.88
N ASN A 244 -12.47 16.98 43.34
CA ASN A 244 -12.80 16.72 44.74
C ASN A 244 -11.66 17.13 45.69
N ARG A 245 -10.40 16.89 45.30
CA ARG A 245 -9.23 17.36 46.07
C ARG A 245 -9.21 18.88 46.15
N MET A 246 -9.33 19.57 45.01
CA MET A 246 -9.34 21.04 44.95
C MET A 246 -10.48 21.64 45.78
N LEU A 247 -11.68 21.05 45.72
CA LEU A 247 -12.82 21.50 46.54
C LEU A 247 -12.57 21.32 48.04
N LYS A 248 -11.92 20.22 48.45
CA LYS A 248 -11.53 20.00 49.85
C LYS A 248 -10.50 21.03 50.32
N GLU A 249 -9.45 21.25 49.52
CA GLU A 249 -8.43 22.26 49.83
C GLU A 249 -9.02 23.68 49.94
N ASN A 250 -9.95 24.03 49.05
CA ASN A 250 -10.69 25.29 49.12
C ASN A 250 -11.56 25.40 50.36
N LEU A 251 -12.23 24.31 50.75
CA LEU A 251 -13.04 24.26 51.97
C LEU A 251 -12.14 24.46 53.21
N ASP A 252 -11.02 23.75 53.29
CA ASP A 252 -10.05 23.86 54.37
C ASP A 252 -9.46 25.27 54.47
N ALA A 253 -9.15 25.89 53.32
CA ALA A 253 -8.70 27.28 53.28
C ALA A 253 -9.77 28.26 53.79
N GLN A 254 -11.05 28.04 53.47
CA GLN A 254 -12.15 28.85 54.00
C GLN A 254 -12.33 28.64 55.51
N VAL A 255 -12.23 27.41 56.00
CA VAL A 255 -12.29 27.10 57.43
C VAL A 255 -11.17 27.83 58.18
N ASN A 256 -9.93 27.75 57.70
CA ASN A 256 -8.78 28.45 58.28
C ASN A 256 -8.97 29.99 58.27
N LYS A 257 -9.56 30.56 57.21
CA LYS A 257 -9.90 31.99 57.15
C LYS A 257 -10.93 32.39 58.21
N ILE A 258 -11.96 31.57 58.41
CA ILE A 258 -13.00 31.82 59.42
C ILE A 258 -12.41 31.73 60.83
N GLU A 259 -11.53 30.76 61.08
CA GLU A 259 -10.81 30.65 62.36
C GLU A 259 -9.92 31.87 62.62
N GLY A 260 -9.12 32.29 61.64
CA GLY A 260 -8.31 33.50 61.73
C GLY A 260 -9.15 34.77 61.94
N MET A 261 -10.29 34.91 61.25
CA MET A 261 -11.25 36.00 61.49
C MET A 261 -11.81 35.95 62.91
N ARG A 262 -12.19 34.78 63.42
CA ARG A 262 -12.71 34.62 64.78
C ARG A 262 -11.68 35.05 65.82
N GLU A 263 -10.43 34.63 65.67
CA GLU A 263 -9.33 35.03 66.56
C GLU A 263 -9.07 36.54 66.49
N TYR A 264 -9.04 37.11 65.27
CA TYR A 264 -8.90 38.54 65.05
C TYR A 264 -10.02 39.34 65.73
N PHE A 265 -11.28 38.96 65.54
CA PHE A 265 -12.42 39.63 66.17
C PHE A 265 -12.43 39.47 67.69
N ALA A 266 -12.01 38.31 68.22
CA ALA A 266 -11.87 38.11 69.65
C ALA A 266 -10.80 39.05 70.24
N HIS A 267 -9.69 39.25 69.53
CA HIS A 267 -8.66 40.21 69.92
C HIS A 267 -9.15 41.66 69.84
N LYS A 268 -9.86 42.01 68.75
CA LYS A 268 -10.44 43.35 68.53
C LYS A 268 -11.49 43.73 69.58
N LEU A 269 -12.32 42.78 70.02
CA LEU A 269 -13.27 42.96 71.13
C LEU A 269 -12.58 43.24 72.46
N LYS A 270 -11.48 42.52 72.77
CA LYS A 270 -10.67 42.78 73.97
C LYS A 270 -9.99 44.15 73.92
N ALA A 271 -9.48 44.56 72.76
CA ALA A 271 -8.81 45.85 72.58
C ALA A 271 -9.78 47.04 72.61
N ALA A 272 -10.98 46.91 72.02
CA ALA A 272 -12.00 47.95 72.04
C ALA A 272 -12.57 48.24 73.45
N GLN A 273 -12.42 47.31 74.40
CA GLN A 273 -12.71 47.56 75.82
C GLN A 273 -11.68 48.50 76.49
N ALA A 274 -10.56 48.83 75.82
CA ALA A 274 -9.47 49.65 76.37
C ALA A 274 -9.34 51.04 75.69
N GLY A 275 -10.24 51.98 76.05
CA GLY A 275 -10.03 53.45 76.01
C GLY A 275 -9.76 54.17 74.67
N GLU A 276 -9.85 55.51 74.69
CA GLU A 276 -9.76 56.42 73.51
C GLU A 276 -8.46 56.31 72.70
N SER A 277 -7.33 55.86 73.29
CA SER A 277 -6.11 55.56 72.54
C SER A 277 -6.29 54.39 71.55
N GLY A 278 -7.18 53.46 71.88
CA GLY A 278 -7.54 52.35 71.00
C GLY A 278 -8.29 52.81 69.75
N GLN A 279 -8.98 53.96 69.78
CA GLN A 279 -9.75 54.47 68.63
C GLN A 279 -8.85 54.97 67.49
N ILE A 280 -7.72 55.64 67.81
CA ILE A 280 -6.75 56.08 66.80
C ILE A 280 -5.98 54.88 66.22
N GLN A 281 -5.58 53.92 67.07
CA GLN A 281 -4.98 52.66 66.61
C GLN A 281 -5.95 51.86 65.73
N LEU A 282 -7.23 51.77 66.10
CA LEU A 282 -8.27 51.12 65.30
C LEU A 282 -8.44 51.76 63.93
N LEU A 283 -8.35 53.08 63.83
CA LEU A 283 -8.43 53.79 62.56
C LEU A 283 -7.20 53.51 61.69
N GLN A 284 -6.00 53.49 62.26
CA GLN A 284 -4.77 53.13 61.56
C GLN A 284 -4.78 51.68 61.08
N GLU A 285 -5.22 50.74 61.92
CA GLU A 285 -5.36 49.32 61.55
C GLU A 285 -6.41 49.12 60.47
N ASN A 286 -7.56 49.81 60.53
CA ASN A 286 -8.57 49.74 59.47
C ASN A 286 -8.04 50.28 58.14
N PHE A 287 -7.32 51.41 58.16
CA PHE A 287 -6.70 51.94 56.93
C PHE A 287 -5.63 51.01 56.36
N ALA A 288 -4.83 50.38 57.22
CA ALA A 288 -3.84 49.39 56.81
C ALA A 288 -4.50 48.17 56.16
N LEU A 289 -5.55 47.63 56.79
CA LEU A 289 -6.32 46.51 56.24
C LEU A 289 -7.02 46.87 54.92
N GLU A 290 -7.55 48.08 54.79
CA GLU A 290 -8.19 48.53 53.56
C GLU A 290 -7.18 48.71 52.41
N MET A 291 -5.98 49.19 52.71
CA MET A 291 -4.88 49.26 51.75
C MET A 291 -4.36 47.86 51.37
N GLU A 292 -4.20 46.98 52.34
CA GLU A 292 -3.79 45.59 52.09
C GLU A 292 -4.85 44.83 51.27
N ALA A 293 -6.14 45.07 51.51
CA ALA A 293 -7.23 44.54 50.69
C ALA A 293 -7.19 45.06 49.25
N LYS A 294 -6.89 46.35 49.04
CA LYS A 294 -6.73 46.93 47.70
C LYS A 294 -5.51 46.37 46.97
N ILE A 295 -4.38 46.21 47.66
CA ILE A 295 -3.17 45.60 47.11
C ILE A 295 -3.42 44.12 46.79
N SER A 296 -4.07 43.38 47.69
CA SER A 296 -4.48 41.99 47.50
C SER A 296 -5.38 41.81 46.28
N ALA A 297 -6.41 42.65 46.12
CA ALA A 297 -7.31 42.61 44.97
C ALA A 297 -6.56 42.88 43.65
N ALA A 298 -5.75 43.94 43.59
CA ALA A 298 -4.97 44.29 42.40
C ALA A 298 -3.92 43.22 42.05
N THR A 299 -3.30 42.60 43.05
CA THR A 299 -2.33 41.51 42.84
C THR A 299 -3.00 40.17 42.50
N GLY A 300 -4.24 39.95 42.94
CA GLY A 300 -5.07 38.80 42.57
C GLY A 300 -5.41 38.81 41.07
N GLU A 301 -5.90 39.94 40.55
CA GLU A 301 -6.20 40.10 39.12
C GLU A 301 -4.95 39.86 38.23
N LEU A 302 -3.79 40.37 38.66
CA LEU A 302 -2.53 40.14 37.96
C LEU A 302 -2.09 38.67 38.00
N ARG A 303 -2.31 37.96 39.12
CA ARG A 303 -2.03 36.52 39.23
C ARG A 303 -2.94 35.70 38.32
N GLU A 304 -4.24 35.99 38.30
CA GLU A 304 -5.17 35.30 37.40
C GLU A 304 -4.77 35.49 35.93
N MET A 305 -4.35 36.69 35.54
CA MET A 305 -3.83 36.92 34.19
C MET A 305 -2.53 36.14 33.90
N LEU A 306 -1.65 35.98 34.88
CA LEU A 306 -0.44 35.17 34.74
C LEU A 306 -0.78 33.68 34.60
N ASP A 307 -1.65 33.15 35.45
CA ASP A 307 -2.09 31.75 35.41
C ASP A 307 -2.72 31.41 34.05
N MET A 308 -3.57 32.30 33.52
CA MET A 308 -4.15 32.14 32.18
C MET A 308 -3.09 32.11 31.07
N ARG A 309 -2.03 32.91 31.19
CA ARG A 309 -0.91 32.91 30.22
C ARG A 309 -0.02 31.69 30.35
N GLU A 310 0.19 31.18 31.57
CA GLU A 310 0.94 29.94 31.79
C GLU A 310 0.22 28.74 31.15
N VAL A 311 -1.11 28.66 31.28
CA VAL A 311 -1.91 27.62 30.62
C VAL A 311 -1.83 27.74 29.09
N GLU A 312 -1.90 28.97 28.54
CA GLU A 312 -1.74 29.18 27.09
C GLU A 312 -0.36 28.75 26.60
N LEU A 313 0.71 29.08 27.34
CA LEU A 313 2.07 28.68 27.01
C LEU A 313 2.24 27.16 27.07
N PHE A 314 1.65 26.50 28.06
CA PHE A 314 1.67 25.03 28.16
C PHE A 314 1.02 24.38 26.93
N TYR A 315 -0.16 24.84 26.53
CA TYR A 315 -0.86 24.29 25.36
C TYR A 315 -0.09 24.53 24.06
N ARG A 316 0.51 25.72 23.90
CA ARG A 316 1.38 26.01 22.75
C ARG A 316 2.61 25.12 22.72
N HIS A 317 3.26 24.91 23.86
CA HIS A 317 4.42 24.04 23.96
C HIS A 317 4.07 22.59 23.61
N GLN A 318 2.95 22.07 24.11
CA GLN A 318 2.48 20.72 23.79
C GLN A 318 2.22 20.56 22.30
N ASN A 319 1.56 21.53 21.65
CA ASN A 319 1.33 21.51 20.21
C ASN A 319 2.64 21.59 19.42
N GLU A 320 3.58 22.43 19.85
CA GLU A 320 4.89 22.54 19.22
C GLU A 320 5.68 21.23 19.32
N MET A 321 5.61 20.52 20.45
CA MET A 321 6.23 19.20 20.61
C MET A 321 5.58 18.16 19.69
N ALA A 322 4.24 18.10 19.63
CA ALA A 322 3.52 17.17 18.76
C ALA A 322 3.87 17.39 17.27
N LEU A 323 3.88 18.65 16.81
CA LEU A 323 4.27 18.97 15.44
C LEU A 323 5.73 18.63 15.14
N LYS A 324 6.65 18.82 16.10
CA LYS A 324 8.05 18.42 15.94
C LYS A 324 8.18 16.90 15.81
N GLU A 325 7.44 16.12 16.59
CA GLU A 325 7.42 14.66 16.48
C GLU A 325 6.87 14.20 15.12
N GLU A 326 5.78 14.81 14.64
CA GLU A 326 5.23 14.53 13.31
C GLU A 326 6.26 14.82 12.19
N ILE A 327 6.97 15.94 12.26
CA ILE A 327 8.03 16.27 11.29
C ILE A 327 9.13 15.21 11.30
N VAL A 328 9.54 14.73 12.49
CA VAL A 328 10.56 13.68 12.60
C VAL A 328 10.05 12.36 12.01
N ASN A 329 8.80 11.99 12.29
CA ASN A 329 8.18 10.78 11.75
C ASN A 329 8.06 10.84 10.22
N LEU A 330 7.55 11.94 9.67
CA LEU A 330 7.43 12.15 8.23
C LEU A 330 8.79 12.10 7.53
N LYS A 331 9.83 12.71 8.11
CA LYS A 331 11.20 12.61 7.57
C LYS A 331 11.71 11.17 7.57
N ARG A 332 11.43 10.41 8.63
CA ARG A 332 11.82 8.99 8.71
C ARG A 332 11.08 8.14 7.68
N GLU A 333 9.77 8.36 7.50
CA GLU A 333 8.98 7.67 6.48
C GLU A 333 9.47 8.00 5.07
N GLN A 334 9.74 9.28 4.77
CA GLN A 334 10.31 9.69 3.48
C GLN A 334 11.65 8.99 3.22
N GLN A 335 12.54 8.94 4.22
CA GLN A 335 13.81 8.21 4.11
C GLN A 335 13.61 6.71 3.88
N GLN A 336 12.65 6.08 4.56
CA GLN A 336 12.35 4.66 4.36
C GLN A 336 11.78 4.37 2.97
N LEU A 337 10.89 5.22 2.47
CA LEU A 337 10.33 5.10 1.13
C LEU A 337 11.40 5.29 0.06
N LEU A 338 12.29 6.27 0.22
CA LEU A 338 13.42 6.50 -0.68
C LEU A 338 14.35 5.28 -0.72
N LYS A 339 14.75 4.73 0.44
CA LYS A 339 15.57 3.51 0.52
C LYS A 339 14.87 2.30 -0.11
N ASN A 340 13.58 2.10 0.17
CA ASN A 340 12.86 0.92 -0.31
C ASN A 340 12.53 0.98 -1.81
N SER A 341 12.28 2.15 -2.38
CA SER A 341 11.92 2.28 -3.81
C SER A 341 13.12 2.54 -4.71
N GLY A 342 14.07 3.38 -4.28
CA GLY A 342 15.27 3.69 -5.05
C GLY A 342 16.25 2.51 -5.09
N ASP A 343 16.69 2.04 -3.92
CA ASP A 343 17.77 1.07 -3.84
C ASP A 343 17.38 -0.31 -4.39
N GLN A 344 16.13 -0.74 -4.17
CA GLN A 344 15.66 -2.04 -4.69
C GLN A 344 15.56 -2.08 -6.22
N LEU A 345 15.20 -0.96 -6.85
CA LEU A 345 15.15 -0.85 -8.29
C LEU A 345 16.57 -0.77 -8.87
N LEU A 346 17.41 0.06 -8.26
CA LEU A 346 18.81 0.25 -8.67
C LEU A 346 19.64 -1.03 -8.50
N GLU A 347 19.44 -1.79 -7.42
CA GLU A 347 20.09 -3.08 -7.18
C GLU A 347 19.62 -4.16 -8.18
N ARG A 348 18.35 -4.13 -8.60
CA ARG A 348 17.86 -5.02 -9.67
C ARG A 348 18.47 -4.67 -11.03
N LEU A 349 18.62 -3.38 -11.32
CA LEU A 349 19.26 -2.92 -12.56
C LEU A 349 20.73 -3.32 -12.63
N THR A 350 21.49 -3.17 -11.54
CA THR A 350 22.90 -3.61 -11.52
C THR A 350 23.03 -5.13 -11.57
N LYS A 351 22.15 -5.90 -10.92
CA LYS A 351 22.08 -7.36 -11.07
C LYS A 351 21.73 -7.79 -12.51
N ALA A 352 21.00 -6.96 -13.24
CA ALA A 352 20.72 -7.15 -14.67
C ALA A 352 21.87 -6.68 -15.58
N GLY A 353 22.98 -6.18 -15.03
CA GLY A 353 24.16 -5.74 -15.76
C GLY A 353 24.09 -4.29 -16.26
N VAL A 354 23.13 -3.49 -15.80
CA VAL A 354 23.03 -2.07 -16.14
C VAL A 354 24.01 -1.28 -15.27
N SER A 355 24.93 -0.55 -15.91
CA SER A 355 25.83 0.39 -15.24
C SER A 355 25.42 1.83 -15.53
N LEU A 356 25.46 2.69 -14.52
CA LEU A 356 25.19 4.12 -14.67
C LEU A 356 26.49 4.83 -15.01
N VAL A 357 26.59 5.30 -16.25
CA VAL A 357 27.76 6.04 -16.75
C VAL A 357 27.36 7.50 -16.91
N THR A 358 28.20 8.39 -16.39
CA THR A 358 28.04 9.84 -16.52
C THR A 358 29.30 10.44 -17.10
N PHE A 359 29.18 11.59 -17.77
CA PHE A 359 30.32 12.34 -18.24
C PHE A 359 30.66 13.44 -17.25
N LEU A 360 31.82 13.32 -16.60
CA LEU A 360 32.36 14.33 -15.70
C LEU A 360 33.43 15.14 -16.46
N PRO A 361 33.28 16.47 -16.58
CA PRO A 361 34.32 17.31 -17.19
C PRO A 361 35.69 17.07 -16.55
N GLY A 362 36.70 16.76 -17.37
CA GLY A 362 38.08 16.54 -16.91
C GLY A 362 38.40 15.10 -16.48
N LEU A 363 37.38 14.26 -16.31
CA LEU A 363 37.52 12.83 -15.97
C LEU A 363 36.93 11.90 -17.05
N GLY A 364 36.13 12.44 -17.97
CA GLY A 364 35.51 11.68 -19.05
C GLY A 364 34.30 10.86 -18.59
N GLU A 365 34.03 9.78 -19.31
CA GLU A 365 32.95 8.84 -18.95
C GLU A 365 33.35 8.01 -17.73
N MET A 366 32.59 8.16 -16.64
CA MET A 366 32.80 7.45 -15.39
C MET A 366 31.54 6.71 -14.96
N ALA A 367 31.71 5.45 -14.56
CA ALA A 367 30.66 4.68 -13.93
C ALA A 367 30.51 5.11 -12.45
N ILE A 368 29.31 5.51 -12.05
CA ILE A 368 29.01 5.88 -10.67
C ILE A 368 28.56 4.62 -9.90
N PRO A 369 29.26 4.22 -8.82
CA PRO A 369 28.81 3.15 -7.94
C PRO A 369 27.45 3.45 -7.31
N LEU A 370 26.62 2.43 -7.05
CA LEU A 370 25.29 2.63 -6.45
C LEU A 370 25.34 3.38 -5.12
N ASP A 371 26.34 3.08 -4.29
CA ASP A 371 26.52 3.69 -2.98
C ASP A 371 26.82 5.20 -3.08
N ASP A 372 27.42 5.64 -4.18
CA ASP A 372 27.87 7.02 -4.43
C ASP A 372 26.78 7.89 -5.11
N ILE A 373 25.67 7.30 -5.59
CA ILE A 373 24.62 8.03 -6.35
C ILE A 373 23.98 9.12 -5.49
N GLY A 374 23.75 8.84 -4.20
CA GLY A 374 23.14 9.83 -3.29
C GLY A 374 23.99 11.08 -3.17
N VAL A 375 25.30 10.90 -2.95
CA VAL A 375 26.28 12.00 -2.84
C VAL A 375 26.39 12.77 -4.16
N TYR A 376 26.42 12.06 -5.30
CA TYR A 376 26.45 12.69 -6.62
C TYR A 376 25.21 13.55 -6.91
N LEU A 377 24.01 13.11 -6.51
CA LEU A 377 22.76 13.86 -6.72
C LEU A 377 22.61 15.07 -5.79
N GLU A 378 23.19 15.00 -4.59
CA GLU A 378 23.24 16.15 -3.67
C GLU A 378 24.14 17.25 -4.20
N ASP A 379 25.36 16.90 -4.65
CA ASP A 379 26.30 17.84 -5.25
C ASP A 379 27.23 17.19 -6.29
N THR A 380 26.91 17.44 -7.57
CA THR A 380 27.68 16.95 -8.72
C THR A 380 29.10 17.52 -8.81
N GLN A 381 29.31 18.76 -8.35
CA GLN A 381 30.59 19.46 -8.53
C GLN A 381 31.59 19.01 -7.47
N THR A 382 31.15 18.88 -6.22
CA THR A 382 31.96 18.35 -5.13
C THR A 382 32.36 16.90 -5.38
N TYR A 383 31.44 16.07 -5.88
CA TYR A 383 31.74 14.69 -6.25
C TYR A 383 32.80 14.60 -7.36
N ALA A 384 32.67 15.42 -8.40
CA ALA A 384 33.63 15.46 -9.50
C ALA A 384 35.02 15.95 -9.04
N ALA A 385 35.07 16.94 -8.14
CA ALA A 385 36.30 17.45 -7.55
C ALA A 385 37.04 16.36 -6.74
N GLU A 386 36.30 15.63 -5.89
CA GLU A 386 36.85 14.53 -5.08
C GLU A 386 37.42 13.40 -5.95
N LYS A 387 36.68 12.99 -7.00
CA LYS A 387 37.17 11.98 -7.96
C LYS A 387 38.34 12.47 -8.81
N ALA A 388 38.44 13.79 -9.05
CA ALA A 388 39.56 14.42 -9.73
C ALA A 388 40.77 14.67 -8.81
N GLY A 389 40.63 14.44 -7.49
CA GLY A 389 41.70 14.62 -6.51
C GLY A 389 42.03 16.09 -6.21
N VAL A 390 41.10 17.01 -6.48
CA VAL A 390 41.25 18.47 -6.24
C VAL A 390 40.17 18.98 -5.30
N SER A 391 40.39 20.15 -4.69
CA SER A 391 39.33 20.79 -3.90
C SER A 391 38.23 21.36 -4.81
N GLU A 392 37.01 21.45 -4.27
CA GLU A 392 35.84 21.99 -4.98
C GLU A 392 36.12 23.37 -5.61
N ALA A 393 36.77 24.27 -4.86
CA ALA A 393 37.14 25.59 -5.34
C ALA A 393 38.09 25.55 -6.56
N ILE A 394 39.06 24.62 -6.56
CA ILE A 394 40.01 24.45 -7.68
C ILE A 394 39.26 23.87 -8.89
N TYR A 395 38.42 22.86 -8.69
CA TYR A 395 37.62 22.25 -9.75
C TYR A 395 36.68 23.26 -10.42
N LEU A 396 36.01 24.13 -9.65
CA LEU A 396 35.16 25.18 -10.18
C LEU A 396 35.93 26.20 -11.01
N SER A 397 37.09 26.66 -10.52
CA SER A 397 37.95 27.60 -11.25
C SER A 397 38.53 26.98 -12.53
N TRP A 398 38.85 25.68 -12.52
CA TRP A 398 39.26 24.94 -13.70
C TRP A 398 38.10 24.77 -14.69
N LEU A 399 36.88 24.47 -14.21
CA LEU A 399 35.69 24.32 -15.05
C LEU A 399 35.40 25.62 -15.83
N GLU A 400 35.52 26.76 -15.16
CA GLU A 400 35.38 28.08 -15.78
C GLU A 400 36.46 28.33 -16.85
N HIS A 401 37.73 28.00 -16.57
CA HIS A 401 38.83 28.06 -17.54
C HIS A 401 38.63 27.12 -18.73
N HIS A 402 38.13 25.90 -18.49
CA HIS A 402 37.89 24.90 -19.52
C HIS A 402 36.72 25.29 -20.43
N GLN A 403 35.66 25.90 -19.88
CA GLN A 403 34.53 26.41 -20.65
C GLN A 403 34.86 27.70 -21.41
N SER A 404 35.67 28.57 -20.80
CA SER A 404 36.09 29.86 -21.37
C SER A 404 37.56 30.11 -21.07
N PRO A 405 38.49 29.70 -21.96
CA PRO A 405 39.92 29.84 -21.71
C PRO A 405 40.38 31.26 -21.99
N CYS A 406 40.04 32.18 -21.10
CA CYS A 406 40.44 33.58 -21.17
C CYS A 406 41.07 34.05 -19.85
N CYS A 407 41.86 35.12 -19.94
CA CYS A 407 42.59 35.63 -18.80
C CYS A 407 41.66 36.33 -17.81
N ASN A 408 41.56 35.78 -16.60
CA ASN A 408 40.77 36.30 -15.48
C ASN A 408 41.49 37.39 -14.65
N ALA A 409 42.64 37.88 -15.12
CA ALA A 409 43.34 38.98 -14.46
C ALA A 409 42.54 40.28 -14.60
N VAL A 410 42.36 40.97 -13.46
CA VAL A 410 41.65 42.24 -13.39
C VAL A 410 42.66 43.37 -13.26
N ASP A 411 42.56 44.37 -14.14
CA ASP A 411 43.34 45.60 -14.05
C ASP A 411 42.97 46.42 -12.79
N PRO A 412 43.81 47.37 -12.34
CA PRO A 412 43.51 48.24 -11.19
C PRO A 412 42.19 49.05 -11.31
N ARG A 413 41.60 49.10 -12.51
CA ARG A 413 40.32 49.76 -12.83
C ARG A 413 39.14 48.79 -12.93
N GLY A 414 39.30 47.52 -12.57
CA GLY A 414 38.21 46.54 -12.55
C GLY A 414 37.88 45.86 -13.89
N HIS A 415 38.69 46.05 -14.93
CA HIS A 415 38.46 45.45 -16.25
C HIS A 415 39.20 44.11 -16.37
N SER A 416 38.54 43.07 -16.90
CA SER A 416 39.15 41.77 -17.17
C SER A 416 40.00 41.82 -18.45
N CYS A 417 41.16 41.16 -18.42
CA CYS A 417 42.10 41.14 -19.55
C CYS A 417 41.52 40.43 -20.80
N GLY A 418 40.78 39.33 -20.61
CA GLY A 418 40.02 38.66 -21.69
C GLY A 418 40.85 38.02 -22.81
N ARG A 419 42.19 38.01 -22.74
CA ARG A 419 43.04 37.31 -23.72
C ARG A 419 42.86 35.80 -23.64
N SER A 420 42.80 35.14 -24.79
CA SER A 420 42.74 33.67 -24.89
C SER A 420 44.00 33.01 -24.31
N ILE A 421 43.83 31.97 -23.51
CA ILE A 421 44.90 31.16 -22.90
C ILE A 421 44.79 29.71 -23.41
N THR A 422 45.85 28.93 -23.25
CA THR A 422 45.84 27.49 -23.52
C THR A 422 44.89 26.75 -22.56
N VAL A 423 44.01 25.92 -23.12
CA VAL A 423 43.12 25.06 -22.34
C VAL A 423 43.95 24.00 -21.62
N ILE A 424 43.67 23.77 -20.34
CA ILE A 424 44.23 22.65 -19.58
C ILE A 424 43.15 21.57 -19.49
N GLU A 425 43.44 20.38 -19.99
CA GLU A 425 42.46 19.30 -20.13
C GLU A 425 42.15 18.61 -18.81
N THR A 426 43.09 18.58 -17.85
CA THR A 426 42.91 17.91 -16.57
C THR A 426 42.79 18.88 -15.40
N PRO A 427 41.85 18.68 -14.46
CA PRO A 427 41.71 19.54 -13.28
C PRO A 427 42.93 19.50 -12.36
N PHE A 428 43.67 18.39 -12.34
CA PHE A 428 44.85 18.20 -11.48
C PHE A 428 46.02 19.11 -11.85
N GLU A 429 46.19 19.41 -13.14
CA GLU A 429 47.27 20.26 -13.67
C GLU A 429 46.94 21.75 -13.60
N PHE A 430 45.75 22.10 -13.10
CA PHE A 430 45.30 23.49 -13.00
C PHE A 430 45.74 24.15 -11.70
N HIS A 431 46.43 25.29 -11.83
CA HIS A 431 46.86 26.10 -10.71
C HIS A 431 46.25 27.51 -10.81
N PRO A 432 45.31 27.86 -9.92
CA PRO A 432 44.75 29.21 -9.87
C PRO A 432 45.84 30.27 -9.69
N GLY A 433 45.81 31.32 -10.52
CA GLY A 433 46.83 32.37 -10.57
C GLY A 433 47.92 32.14 -11.61
N GLU A 434 48.19 30.91 -12.02
CA GLU A 434 49.18 30.59 -13.06
C GLU A 434 48.48 30.17 -14.36
N SER A 435 47.60 29.18 -14.27
CA SER A 435 46.92 28.56 -15.41
C SER A 435 45.78 29.40 -16.01
N ASP A 436 45.19 30.30 -15.23
CA ASP A 436 44.07 31.19 -15.56
C ASP A 436 44.51 32.57 -16.08
N ARG A 437 45.82 32.77 -16.31
CA ARG A 437 46.40 34.06 -16.71
C ARG A 437 47.28 33.97 -17.94
N CYS A 438 47.31 35.05 -18.73
CA CYS A 438 48.21 35.14 -19.90
C CYS A 438 49.65 35.43 -19.46
N SER A 439 50.62 35.19 -20.34
CA SER A 439 52.06 35.33 -20.06
C SER A 439 52.46 36.67 -19.42
N GLN A 440 51.80 37.77 -19.78
CA GLN A 440 52.03 39.09 -19.19
C GLN A 440 51.55 39.21 -17.74
N HIS A 441 50.44 38.55 -17.39
CA HIS A 441 49.86 38.55 -16.05
C HIS A 441 50.43 37.46 -15.14
N GLN A 442 50.99 36.39 -15.71
CA GLN A 442 51.80 35.41 -14.99
C GLN A 442 53.11 36.06 -14.47
N THR A 443 53.81 36.82 -15.32
CA THR A 443 55.06 37.51 -14.92
C THR A 443 54.88 38.53 -13.80
N LEU A 444 53.73 39.21 -13.73
CA LEU A 444 53.41 40.18 -12.67
C LEU A 444 53.16 39.53 -11.30
N ILE A 445 52.78 38.24 -11.26
CA ILE A 445 52.65 37.50 -10.01
C ILE A 445 54.02 37.01 -9.56
N TYR A 446 54.83 36.45 -10.46
CA TYR A 446 56.18 36.01 -10.10
C TYR A 446 57.04 37.17 -9.55
N SER A 447 56.89 38.40 -10.07
CA SER A 447 57.56 39.57 -9.50
C SER A 447 57.04 39.93 -8.09
N LYS A 448 55.72 39.88 -7.86
CA LYS A 448 55.11 40.18 -6.56
C LYS A 448 55.38 39.10 -5.50
N VAL A 449 55.55 37.85 -5.89
CA VAL A 449 55.92 36.74 -4.99
C VAL A 449 57.43 36.79 -4.68
N ALA A 450 58.27 37.15 -5.65
CA ALA A 450 59.70 37.37 -5.44
C ALA A 450 60.00 38.58 -4.54
N GLU A 451 59.14 39.60 -4.51
CA GLU A 451 59.23 40.74 -3.57
C GLU A 451 58.71 40.42 -2.15
N ARG A 452 58.06 39.28 -1.94
CA ARG A 452 57.48 38.85 -0.64
C ARG A 452 58.25 37.73 0.06
N ARG A 453 59.30 37.19 -0.56
CA ARG A 453 60.37 36.42 0.13
C ARG A 453 61.52 37.37 0.42
#